data_AF-A0A645EEW8-F1
#
_entry.id   AF-A0A645EEW8-F1
#
_cell.length_a   1.000
_cell.length_b   1.000
_cell.length_c   1.000
_cell.angle_alpha   90.00
_cell.angle_beta   90.00
_cell.angle_gamma   90.00
#
_symmetry.space_group_name_H-M   'P 1'
#
loop_
_entity.id
_entity.type
_entity.pdbx_description
1 polymer ?
#
loop_
_entity_poly.entity_id
_entity_poly.type
_entity_poly.pdbx_seq_one_letter_code
_entity_poly.pdbx_strand_id
1 'polypeptide(L)'
;MFLDKLDKEGTLKNSIITLYGDHHAITKTNENELASFLNIDKFTDLKWAQIQKVPMFIHFPNDMYKGTYNMYGGQIDLYPTLANILGVKASSIMGKDLFNTKEGLTIFRNGSFTDGNIFYLSQQNTYYDIKSSSVIPETPEIKNKKDSVLNQLEYSDLILKHNLLKEIGD
;
A
#
# COMPACT_ATOMS: atom_id res chain seq x y z
N MET A 1 -11.12 18.90 15.83
CA MET A 1 -10.21 19.53 16.83
C MET A 1 -8.80 19.81 16.31
N PHE A 2 -8.16 18.97 15.48
CA PHE A 2 -6.86 19.31 14.84
C PHE A 2 -7.05 20.08 13.52
N LEU A 3 -7.77 19.49 12.55
CA LEU A 3 -8.04 20.12 11.25
C LEU A 3 -8.81 21.44 11.41
N ASP A 4 -9.81 21.51 12.30
CA ASP A 4 -10.52 22.76 12.59
C ASP A 4 -9.60 23.89 13.08
N LYS A 5 -8.51 23.55 13.80
CA LYS A 5 -7.55 24.55 14.26
C LYS A 5 -6.73 25.07 13.09
N LEU A 6 -6.22 24.18 12.24
CA LEU A 6 -5.50 24.55 11.03
C LEU A 6 -6.37 25.36 10.07
N ASP A 7 -7.67 25.07 10.00
CA ASP A 7 -8.63 25.81 9.19
C ASP A 7 -8.86 27.23 9.74
N LYS A 8 -9.13 27.34 11.05
CA LYS A 8 -9.28 28.63 11.75
C LYS A 8 -8.05 29.53 11.63
N GLU A 9 -6.87 28.94 11.65
CA GLU A 9 -5.58 29.65 11.48
C GLU A 9 -5.27 29.97 10.01
N GLY A 10 -6.06 29.44 9.07
CA GLY A 10 -5.87 29.63 7.63
C GLY A 10 -4.77 28.76 7.00
N THR A 11 -4.11 27.91 7.80
CA THR A 11 -3.03 27.01 7.37
C THR A 11 -3.50 26.01 6.31
N LEU A 12 -4.75 25.55 6.35
CA LEU A 12 -5.27 24.63 5.32
C LEU A 12 -5.30 25.25 3.91
N LYS A 13 -5.36 26.58 3.81
CA LYS A 13 -5.47 27.28 2.51
C LYS A 13 -4.21 27.18 1.66
N ASN A 14 -3.08 26.82 2.25
CA ASN A 14 -1.79 26.73 1.57
C ASN A 14 -0.99 25.45 1.94
N SER A 15 -1.64 24.47 2.57
CA SER A 15 -0.98 23.24 3.02
C SER A 15 -1.60 22.01 2.38
N ILE A 16 -0.76 21.03 2.07
CA ILE A 16 -1.21 19.66 1.79
C ILE A 16 -1.10 18.89 3.09
N ILE A 17 -2.18 18.21 3.49
CA ILE A 17 -2.17 17.35 4.68
C ILE A 17 -2.33 15.91 4.24
N THR A 18 -1.36 15.08 4.61
CA THR A 18 -1.44 13.64 4.43
C THR A 18 -1.68 12.98 5.79
N LEU A 19 -2.73 12.17 5.87
CA LEU A 19 -2.99 11.26 6.98
C LEU A 19 -2.87 9.83 6.47
N TYR A 20 -2.08 8.99 7.12
CA TYR A 20 -2.00 7.56 6.80
C TYR A 20 -1.95 6.72 8.08
N GLY A 21 -2.52 5.51 8.02
CA GLY A 21 -2.32 4.52 9.07
C GLY A 21 -0.98 3.79 8.87
N ASP A 22 -0.29 3.51 9.97
CA ASP A 22 1.02 2.88 10.00
C ASP A 22 0.97 1.37 9.88
N HIS A 23 0.03 0.70 10.54
CA HIS A 23 -0.23 -0.73 10.38
C HIS A 23 -1.60 -1.13 10.94
N HIS A 24 -1.96 -2.40 10.74
CA HIS A 24 -3.13 -2.97 11.41
C HIS A 24 -2.90 -3.07 12.91
N ALA A 25 -3.89 -2.67 13.72
CA ALA A 25 -3.79 -2.76 15.17
C ALA A 25 -4.18 -4.15 15.70
N ILE A 26 -5.14 -4.81 15.04
CA ILE A 26 -5.71 -6.08 15.51
C ILE A 26 -4.97 -7.25 14.85
N THR A 27 -4.29 -8.05 15.66
CA THR A 27 -3.53 -9.22 15.23
C THR A 27 -4.43 -10.44 15.02
N LYS A 28 -3.91 -11.46 14.32
CA LYS A 28 -4.64 -12.72 14.04
C LYS A 28 -5.08 -13.46 15.32
N THR A 29 -4.44 -13.21 16.45
CA THR A 29 -4.85 -13.74 17.77
C THR A 29 -6.23 -13.28 18.23
N ASN A 30 -6.67 -12.09 17.81
CA ASN A 30 -7.96 -11.49 18.15
C ASN A 30 -8.97 -11.60 17.00
N GLU A 31 -8.76 -12.54 16.08
CA GLU A 31 -9.57 -12.73 14.88
C GLU A 31 -11.06 -12.94 15.20
N ASN A 32 -11.39 -13.75 16.21
CA ASN A 32 -12.78 -14.04 16.57
C ASN A 32 -13.52 -12.80 17.11
N GLU A 33 -12.84 -11.94 17.87
CA GLU A 33 -13.40 -10.70 18.39
C GLU A 33 -13.68 -9.72 17.26
N LEU A 34 -12.72 -9.58 16.33
CA LEU A 34 -12.87 -8.75 15.15
C LEU A 34 -13.97 -9.26 14.22
N ALA A 35 -14.06 -10.58 14.04
CA ALA A 35 -15.10 -11.23 13.25
C ALA A 35 -16.49 -10.90 13.83
N SER A 36 -16.64 -11.05 15.14
CA SER A 36 -17.87 -10.72 15.87
C SER A 36 -18.22 -9.23 15.74
N PHE A 37 -17.24 -8.34 15.92
CA PHE A 37 -17.44 -6.89 15.77
C PHE A 37 -17.89 -6.48 14.36
N LEU A 38 -17.35 -7.13 13.33
CA LEU A 38 -17.68 -6.86 11.92
C LEU A 38 -18.89 -7.64 11.42
N ASN A 39 -19.54 -8.45 12.25
CA ASN A 39 -20.62 -9.37 11.87
C ASN A 39 -20.20 -10.31 10.70
N ILE A 40 -19.00 -10.89 10.81
CA ILE A 40 -18.44 -11.87 9.88
C ILE A 40 -18.39 -13.21 10.60
N ASP A 41 -18.97 -14.26 10.02
CA ASP A 41 -19.00 -15.60 10.66
C ASP A 41 -17.59 -16.17 10.87
N LYS A 42 -16.75 -16.09 9.84
CA LYS A 42 -15.36 -16.53 9.87
C LYS A 42 -14.58 -15.85 8.74
N PHE A 43 -13.37 -15.40 9.02
CA PHE A 43 -12.50 -14.91 7.97
C PHE A 43 -11.89 -16.06 7.16
N THR A 44 -11.87 -15.89 5.84
CA THR A 44 -10.92 -16.59 4.98
C THR A 44 -9.57 -15.90 5.06
N ASP A 45 -8.48 -16.56 4.66
CA ASP A 45 -7.16 -15.93 4.66
C ASP A 45 -7.08 -14.72 3.72
N LEU A 46 -7.73 -14.80 2.56
CA LEU A 46 -7.88 -13.67 1.65
C LEU A 46 -8.62 -12.51 2.33
N LYS A 47 -9.76 -12.79 3.00
CA LYS A 47 -10.52 -11.73 3.69
C LYS A 47 -9.69 -11.12 4.82
N TRP A 48 -8.98 -11.94 5.59
CA TRP A 48 -8.07 -11.47 6.63
C TRP A 48 -7.01 -10.54 6.05
N ALA A 49 -6.39 -10.90 4.93
CA ALA A 49 -5.41 -10.05 4.26
C ALA A 49 -6.02 -8.74 3.73
N GLN A 50 -7.24 -8.78 3.18
CA GLN A 50 -7.93 -7.61 2.63
C GLN A 50 -8.32 -6.57 3.70
N ILE A 51 -8.57 -6.98 4.94
CA ILE A 51 -8.89 -6.06 6.03
C ILE A 51 -7.65 -5.41 6.67
N GLN A 52 -6.43 -5.80 6.27
CA GLN A 52 -5.19 -5.16 6.72
C GLN A 52 -4.94 -3.79 6.08
N LYS A 53 -5.91 -3.27 5.30
CA LYS A 53 -5.85 -1.95 4.68
C LYS A 53 -5.83 -0.87 5.78
N VAL A 54 -4.92 0.07 5.62
CA VAL A 54 -4.83 1.29 6.44
C VAL A 54 -5.38 2.48 5.64
N PRO A 55 -5.95 3.49 6.31
CA PRO A 55 -6.40 4.69 5.61
C PRO A 55 -5.21 5.45 5.01
N MET A 56 -5.45 6.13 3.90
CA MET A 56 -4.59 7.17 3.35
C MET A 56 -5.49 8.29 2.83
N PHE A 57 -5.30 9.50 3.33
CA PHE A 57 -6.01 10.70 2.91
C PHE A 57 -5.00 11.77 2.56
N ILE A 58 -5.20 12.44 1.42
CA ILE A 58 -4.47 13.63 1.04
C ILE A 58 -5.48 14.76 0.89
N HIS A 59 -5.42 15.75 1.78
CA HIS A 59 -6.20 16.97 1.70
C HIS A 59 -5.39 18.02 0.93
N PHE A 60 -6.02 18.60 -0.09
CA PHE A 60 -5.50 19.73 -0.85
C PHE A 60 -6.30 20.99 -0.52
N PRO A 61 -5.67 22.18 -0.64
CA PRO A 61 -6.37 23.45 -0.51
C PRO A 61 -7.61 23.53 -1.42
N ASN A 62 -8.70 24.11 -0.91
CA ASN A 62 -9.98 24.28 -1.62
C ASN A 62 -10.60 22.97 -2.14
N ASP A 63 -10.30 21.84 -1.50
CA ASP A 63 -10.74 20.50 -1.89
C ASP A 63 -10.41 20.13 -3.36
N MET A 64 -9.30 20.66 -3.88
CA MET A 64 -8.79 20.24 -5.19
C MET A 64 -8.54 18.73 -5.20
N TYR A 65 -8.78 18.09 -6.34
CA TYR A 65 -8.58 16.64 -6.52
C TYR A 65 -9.34 15.76 -5.51
N LYS A 66 -10.40 16.28 -4.88
CA LYS A 66 -11.26 15.46 -4.02
C LYS A 66 -11.84 14.29 -4.79
N GLY A 67 -11.81 13.12 -4.18
CA GLY A 67 -12.36 11.91 -4.77
C GLY A 67 -11.89 10.66 -4.05
N THR A 68 -12.45 9.53 -4.46
CA THR A 68 -11.98 8.21 -4.03
C THR A 68 -11.14 7.63 -5.16
N TYR A 69 -9.89 7.31 -4.84
CA TYR A 69 -8.95 6.69 -5.76
C TYR A 69 -8.77 5.23 -5.36
N ASN A 70 -9.09 4.30 -6.26
CA ASN A 70 -9.11 2.86 -5.99
C ASN A 70 -7.80 2.15 -6.39
N MET A 71 -6.73 2.90 -6.66
CA MET A 71 -5.43 2.35 -7.02
C MET A 71 -4.86 1.53 -5.85
N TYR A 72 -4.40 0.31 -6.12
CA TYR A 72 -3.73 -0.50 -5.12
C TYR A 72 -2.28 -0.02 -4.97
N GLY A 73 -1.93 0.43 -3.77
CA GLY A 73 -0.60 0.90 -3.42
C GLY A 73 -0.18 0.46 -2.02
N GLY A 74 1.07 0.74 -1.67
CA GLY A 74 1.62 0.54 -0.33
C GLY A 74 2.19 1.84 0.24
N GLN A 75 2.64 1.80 1.49
CA GLN A 75 3.23 2.98 2.15
C GLN A 75 4.49 3.50 1.44
N ILE A 76 5.23 2.63 0.75
CA ILE A 76 6.41 3.01 -0.05
C ILE A 76 6.08 3.98 -1.20
N ASP A 77 4.82 4.03 -1.62
CA ASP A 77 4.33 4.89 -2.69
C ASP A 77 4.05 6.33 -2.20
N LEU A 78 4.03 6.56 -0.89
CA LEU A 78 3.71 7.87 -0.33
C LEU A 78 4.75 8.93 -0.70
N TYR A 79 6.04 8.62 -0.56
CA TYR A 79 7.12 9.55 -0.89
C TYR A 79 7.09 9.99 -2.37
N PRO A 80 7.11 9.09 -3.37
CA PRO A 80 7.09 9.50 -4.77
C PRO A 80 5.79 10.23 -5.15
N THR A 81 4.66 9.87 -4.55
CA THR A 81 3.39 10.58 -4.74
C THR A 81 3.48 12.03 -4.25
N LEU A 82 3.97 12.25 -3.03
CA LEU A 82 4.12 13.59 -2.46
C LEU A 82 5.20 14.40 -3.16
N ALA A 83 6.31 13.77 -3.55
CA ALA A 83 7.37 14.42 -4.32
C ALA A 83 6.83 14.97 -5.64
N ASN A 84 6.03 14.17 -6.38
CA ASN A 84 5.37 14.63 -7.59
C ASN A 84 4.41 15.80 -7.33
N ILE A 85 3.57 15.73 -6.30
CA ILE A 85 2.65 16.82 -5.92
C ILE A 85 3.41 18.13 -5.65
N LEU A 86 4.56 18.04 -4.96
CA LEU A 86 5.36 19.18 -4.55
C LEU A 86 6.35 19.67 -5.62
N GLY A 87 6.39 19.01 -6.79
CA GLY A 87 7.33 19.34 -7.86
C GLY A 87 8.79 19.04 -7.53
N VAL A 88 9.04 18.08 -6.63
CA VAL A 88 10.38 17.64 -6.22
C VAL A 88 10.75 16.37 -6.99
N LYS A 89 11.98 16.31 -7.52
CA LYS A 89 12.51 15.09 -8.15
C LYS A 89 12.72 14.02 -7.07
N ALA A 90 12.06 12.88 -7.20
CA ALA A 90 12.35 11.71 -6.38
C ALA A 90 13.49 10.89 -7.02
N SER A 91 14.60 10.70 -6.31
CA SER A 91 15.70 9.78 -6.67
C SER A 91 15.66 8.54 -5.79
N SER A 92 16.25 7.44 -6.27
CA SER A 92 16.47 6.22 -5.49
C SER A 92 15.22 5.68 -4.77
N ILE A 93 14.09 5.68 -5.47
CA ILE A 93 12.79 5.21 -4.97
C ILE A 93 12.46 3.79 -5.45
N MET A 94 11.72 3.05 -4.62
CA MET A 94 11.14 1.75 -4.98
C MET A 94 9.62 1.80 -5.15
N GLY A 95 8.96 2.79 -4.53
CA GLY A 95 7.53 3.04 -4.74
C GLY A 95 7.26 3.80 -6.03
N LYS A 96 5.98 4.05 -6.29
CA LYS A 96 5.49 4.78 -7.46
C LYS A 96 4.54 5.91 -7.08
N ASP A 97 4.45 6.91 -7.95
CA ASP A 97 3.45 7.95 -7.83
C ASP A 97 2.05 7.39 -8.13
N LEU A 98 1.17 7.41 -7.12
CA LEU A 98 -0.18 6.89 -7.20
C LEU A 98 -1.11 7.72 -8.09
N PHE A 99 -0.80 9.00 -8.37
CA PHE A 99 -1.61 9.83 -9.27
C PHE A 99 -1.35 9.57 -10.75
N ASN A 100 -0.15 9.07 -11.09
CA ASN A 100 0.29 8.90 -12.47
C ASN A 100 0.48 7.44 -12.89
N THR A 101 0.40 6.49 -11.97
CA THR A 101 0.46 5.07 -12.30
C THR A 101 -0.85 4.52 -12.87
N LYS A 102 -0.75 3.54 -13.76
CA LYS A 102 -1.91 2.80 -14.30
C LYS A 102 -2.07 1.41 -13.69
N GLU A 103 -1.05 0.95 -12.97
CA GLU A 103 -0.99 -0.43 -12.46
C GLU A 103 -0.87 -0.42 -10.94
N GLY A 104 -1.78 -1.14 -10.29
CA GLY A 104 -1.75 -1.36 -8.84
C GLY A 104 -0.69 -2.39 -8.46
N LEU A 105 -0.03 -2.17 -7.32
CA LEU A 105 0.85 -3.17 -6.71
C LEU A 105 1.08 -2.82 -5.24
N THR A 106 0.76 -3.75 -4.36
CA THR A 106 1.11 -3.70 -2.94
C THR A 106 1.93 -4.93 -2.62
N ILE A 107 3.14 -4.73 -2.09
CA ILE A 107 4.05 -5.81 -1.68
C ILE A 107 4.07 -5.87 -0.15
N PHE A 108 3.83 -7.05 0.40
CA PHE A 108 3.95 -7.32 1.83
C PHE A 108 5.34 -7.83 2.14
N ARG A 109 5.83 -7.55 3.36
CA ARG A 109 7.19 -7.91 3.78
C ARG A 109 7.47 -9.43 3.77
N ASN A 110 6.43 -10.25 3.93
CA ASN A 110 6.55 -11.71 3.85
C ASN A 110 6.57 -12.26 2.41
N GLY A 111 6.62 -11.41 1.38
CA GLY A 111 6.59 -11.80 -0.03
C GLY A 111 5.19 -12.03 -0.61
N SER A 112 4.12 -11.85 0.19
CA SER A 112 2.76 -11.77 -0.37
C SER A 112 2.62 -10.49 -1.19
N PHE A 113 1.72 -10.46 -2.18
CA PHE A 113 1.47 -9.25 -2.95
C PHE A 113 0.07 -9.23 -3.57
N THR A 114 -0.37 -8.06 -4.01
CA THR A 114 -1.60 -7.90 -4.79
C THR A 114 -1.49 -6.74 -5.77
N ASP A 115 -2.20 -6.85 -6.90
CA ASP A 115 -2.36 -5.77 -7.88
C ASP A 115 -3.81 -5.25 -7.99
N GLY A 116 -4.69 -5.73 -7.11
CA GLY A 116 -6.11 -5.44 -7.13
C GLY A 116 -6.98 -6.45 -7.89
N ASN A 117 -6.38 -7.26 -8.76
CA ASN A 117 -7.07 -8.37 -9.42
C ASN A 117 -6.73 -9.71 -8.76
N ILE A 118 -5.45 -9.92 -8.45
CA ILE A 118 -4.92 -11.15 -7.86
C ILE A 118 -4.32 -10.82 -6.48
N PHE A 119 -4.44 -11.78 -5.56
CA PHE A 119 -3.72 -11.77 -4.28
C PHE A 119 -2.87 -13.05 -4.17
N TYR A 120 -1.57 -12.91 -3.99
CA TYR A 120 -0.67 -14.02 -3.66
C TYR A 120 -0.41 -14.05 -2.16
N LEU A 121 -0.71 -15.19 -1.53
CA LEU A 121 -0.44 -15.44 -0.11
C LEU A 121 0.76 -16.37 0.03
N SER A 122 1.91 -15.80 0.42
CA SER A 122 3.20 -16.50 0.42
C SER A 122 3.27 -17.67 1.39
N GLN A 123 2.63 -17.56 2.56
CA GLN A 123 2.63 -18.60 3.60
C GLN A 123 2.04 -19.93 3.12
N GLN A 124 1.13 -19.87 2.14
CA GLN A 124 0.46 -21.04 1.58
C GLN A 124 0.88 -21.31 0.13
N ASN A 125 1.74 -20.47 -0.44
CA ASN A 125 2.06 -20.47 -1.86
C ASN A 125 0.80 -20.54 -2.76
N THR A 126 -0.21 -19.73 -2.44
CA THR A 126 -1.54 -19.79 -3.08
C THR A 126 -1.91 -18.44 -3.69
N TYR A 127 -2.52 -18.47 -4.88
CA TYR A 127 -3.03 -17.31 -5.58
C TYR A 127 -4.55 -17.28 -5.53
N TYR A 128 -5.12 -16.10 -5.33
CA TYR A 128 -6.55 -15.86 -5.28
C TYR A 128 -6.94 -14.82 -6.33
N ASP A 129 -8.03 -15.06 -7.06
CA ASP A 129 -8.74 -14.00 -7.77
C ASP A 129 -9.55 -13.18 -6.75
N ILE A 130 -9.31 -11.87 -6.69
CA ILE A 130 -9.90 -10.99 -5.67
C ILE A 130 -11.41 -10.86 -5.86
N LYS A 131 -11.89 -10.85 -7.11
CA LYS A 131 -13.29 -10.62 -7.43
C LYS A 131 -14.18 -11.80 -7.02
N SER A 132 -13.74 -13.01 -7.31
CA SER A 132 -14.45 -14.26 -7.01
C SER A 132 -14.04 -14.89 -5.68
N SER A 133 -12.95 -14.42 -5.06
CA SER A 133 -12.33 -15.04 -3.89
C SER A 133 -11.90 -16.50 -4.08
N SER A 134 -11.77 -16.95 -5.34
CA SER A 134 -11.43 -18.33 -5.68
C SER A 134 -9.92 -18.50 -5.83
N VAL A 135 -9.43 -19.69 -5.49
CA VAL A 135 -8.04 -20.07 -5.75
C VAL A 135 -7.82 -20.20 -7.26
N ILE A 136 -6.71 -19.67 -7.77
CA ILE A 136 -6.33 -19.74 -9.17
C ILE A 136 -4.94 -20.37 -9.33
N PRO A 137 -4.68 -21.08 -10.44
CA PRO A 137 -3.37 -21.67 -10.69
C PRO A 137 -2.32 -20.59 -11.00
N GLU A 138 -1.05 -20.90 -10.75
CA GLU A 138 0.06 -20.08 -11.21
C GLU A 138 0.17 -20.12 -12.74
N THR A 139 0.15 -18.96 -13.38
CA THR A 139 0.47 -18.79 -14.80
C THR A 139 1.89 -18.26 -14.96
N PRO A 140 2.51 -18.36 -16.15
CA PRO A 140 3.82 -17.74 -16.39
C PRO A 140 3.87 -16.25 -16.07
N GLU A 141 2.78 -15.52 -16.31
CA GLU A 141 2.65 -14.10 -15.97
C GLU A 141 2.68 -13.87 -14.46
N ILE A 142 1.87 -14.63 -13.71
CA ILE A 142 1.81 -14.56 -12.24
C ILE A 142 3.18 -14.91 -11.63
N LYS A 143 3.85 -15.94 -12.17
CA LYS A 143 5.19 -16.33 -11.74
C LYS A 143 6.20 -15.22 -11.95
N ASN A 144 6.24 -14.61 -13.15
CA ASN A 144 7.14 -13.50 -13.43
C ASN A 144 6.88 -12.30 -12.49
N LYS A 145 5.61 -12.05 -12.16
CA LYS A 145 5.22 -11.01 -11.20
C LYS A 145 5.73 -11.33 -9.79
N LYS A 146 5.60 -12.57 -9.34
CA LYS A 146 6.15 -13.03 -8.06
C LYS A 146 7.67 -12.87 -8.03
N ASP A 147 8.38 -13.28 -9.07
CA ASP A 147 9.85 -13.14 -9.14
C ASP A 147 10.27 -11.67 -9.09
N SER A 148 9.57 -10.78 -9.81
CA SER A 148 9.80 -9.34 -9.75
C SER A 148 9.57 -8.76 -8.34
N VAL A 149 8.50 -9.17 -7.66
CA VAL A 149 8.18 -8.77 -6.29
C VAL A 149 9.26 -9.20 -5.30
N LEU A 150 9.73 -10.45 -5.41
CA LEU A 150 10.77 -10.98 -4.52
C LEU A 150 12.11 -10.28 -4.75
N ASN A 151 12.46 -10.00 -6.01
CA ASN A 151 13.65 -9.22 -6.34
C ASN A 151 13.60 -7.81 -5.75
N GLN A 152 12.43 -7.13 -5.77
CA GLN A 152 12.29 -5.82 -5.13
C GLN A 152 12.55 -5.89 -3.62
N LEU A 153 12.03 -6.90 -2.93
CA LEU A 153 12.31 -7.08 -1.51
C LEU A 153 13.80 -7.35 -1.25
N GLU A 154 14.43 -8.18 -2.07
CA GLU A 154 15.86 -8.48 -1.98
C GLU A 154 16.72 -7.24 -2.24
N TYR A 155 16.40 -6.43 -3.24
CA TYR A 155 17.11 -5.18 -3.52
C TYR A 155 16.99 -4.21 -2.34
N SER A 156 15.79 -4.06 -1.76
CA SER A 156 15.61 -3.26 -0.55
C SER A 156 16.50 -3.76 0.59
N ASP A 157 16.60 -5.07 0.78
CA ASP A 157 17.43 -5.66 1.83
C ASP A 157 18.92 -5.45 1.57
N LEU A 158 19.38 -5.64 0.32
CA LEU A 158 20.77 -5.44 -0.07
C LEU A 158 21.21 -3.98 0.10
N ILE A 159 20.37 -3.03 -0.31
CA ILE A 159 20.64 -1.60 -0.14
C ILE A 159 20.88 -1.27 1.34
N LEU A 160 20.03 -1.76 2.22
CA LEU A 160 20.14 -1.51 3.66
C LEU A 160 21.33 -2.27 4.29
N LYS A 161 21.46 -3.56 3.98
CA LYS A 161 22.49 -4.43 4.56
C LYS A 161 23.91 -4.01 4.17
N HIS A 162 24.08 -3.50 2.97
CA HIS A 162 25.39 -3.11 2.43
C HIS A 162 25.57 -1.59 2.35
N ASN A 163 24.63 -0.79 2.89
CA ASN A 163 24.69 0.68 2.87
C ASN A 163 24.91 1.26 1.46
N LEU A 164 24.21 0.71 0.47
CA LEU A 164 24.48 0.99 -0.95
C LEU A 164 23.90 2.33 -1.44
N LEU A 165 23.16 3.07 -0.60
CA LEU A 165 22.63 4.39 -0.99
C LEU A 165 23.72 5.37 -1.41
N LYS A 166 24.96 5.22 -0.91
CA LYS A 166 26.09 6.07 -1.32
C LYS A 166 26.64 5.74 -2.71
N GLU A 167 26.42 4.50 -3.16
CA GLU A 167 26.90 3.99 -4.45
C GLU A 167 25.86 4.19 -5.55
N ILE A 168 24.58 4.23 -5.17
CA ILE A 168 23.43 4.50 -6.04
C ILE A 168 23.21 6.02 -6.02
N GLY A 169 23.88 6.75 -6.92
CA GLY A 169 23.76 8.22 -7.01
C GLY A 169 22.32 8.74 -7.24
N ASP A 170 22.14 10.06 -7.13
CA ASP A 170 20.85 10.78 -7.29
C ASP A 170 20.34 10.98 -8.73
#